data_AF-A0A4Q3TAY5-F1
#
_entry.id   AF-A0A4Q3TAY5-F1
#
_cell.length_a   1.000
_cell.length_b   1.000
_cell.length_c   1.000
_cell.angle_alpha   90.00
_cell.angle_beta   90.00
_cell.angle_gamma   90.00
#
_symmetry.space_group_name_H-M   'P 1'
#
loop_
_entity.id
_entity.type
_entity.pdbx_description
1 polymer ?
#
loop_
_entity_poly.entity_id
_entity_poly.type
_entity_poly.pdbx_seq_one_letter_code
_entity_poly.pdbx_strand_id
1 'polypeptide(L)' 'SKPASLDGLLRRLENEEFDLVAVGRALLADPHWVAKVRDGRADELQNFERSDLMTLS' A
#
# COMPACT_ATOMS: atom_id res chain seq x y z
N SER A 1 13.08 -0.11 0.24
CA SER A 1 12.88 -0.90 -1.00
C SER A 1 11.91 -0.15 -1.90
N LYS A 2 12.10 -0.07 -3.22
CA LYS A 2 11.08 0.51 -4.11
C LYS A 2 9.76 -0.25 -3.91
N PRO A 3 8.60 0.42 -3.80
CA PRO A 3 7.31 -0.26 -3.78
C PRO A 3 7.24 -1.19 -4.99
N ALA A 4 6.88 -2.45 -4.78
CA ALA A 4 6.52 -3.30 -5.92
C ALA A 4 5.36 -2.61 -6.65
N SER A 5 5.43 -2.50 -7.98
CA SER A 5 4.37 -1.83 -8.72
C SER A 5 3.03 -2.53 -8.45
N LEU A 6 2.00 -1.73 -8.16
CA LEU A 6 0.65 -2.22 -7.93
C LEU A 6 0.02 -2.76 -9.21
N ASP A 7 0.59 -2.45 -10.38
CA ASP A 7 0.05 -2.84 -11.70
C ASP A 7 -0.16 -4.34 -11.84
N GLY A 8 0.78 -5.15 -11.34
CA GLY A 8 0.67 -6.61 -11.41
C GLY A 8 -0.43 -7.16 -10.50
N LEU A 9 -0.72 -6.47 -9.40
CA LEU A 9 -1.80 -6.84 -8.49
C LEU A 9 -3.16 -6.43 -9.07
N LEU A 10 -3.25 -5.22 -9.64
CA LEU A 10 -4.46 -4.71 -10.30
C LEU A 10 -4.89 -5.61 -11.45
N ARG A 11 -3.95 -6.03 -12.30
CA ARG A 11 -4.26 -6.95 -13.41
C ARG A 11 -4.85 -8.29 -12.92
N ARG A 12 -4.31 -8.83 -11.84
CA ARG A 12 -4.78 -10.11 -11.29
C ARG A 12 -6.14 -9.97 -10.60
N LEU A 13 -6.42 -8.79 -10.01
CA LEU A 13 -7.73 -8.44 -9.50
C LEU A 13 -8.76 -8.31 -10.63
N GLU A 14 -8.41 -7.66 -11.74
CA GLU A 14 -9.24 -7.56 -12.96
C GLU A 14 -9.51 -8.93 -13.60
N ASN A 15 -8.58 -9.87 -13.47
CA ASN A 15 -8.73 -11.26 -13.92
C ASN A 15 -9.53 -12.15 -12.94
N GLU A 16 -10.13 -11.58 -11.89
CA GLU A 16 -10.89 -12.32 -10.87
C GLU A 16 -10.07 -13.42 -10.16
N GLU A 17 -8.74 -13.28 -10.10
CA GLU A 17 -7.88 -14.28 -9.44
C GLU A 17 -8.07 -14.29 -7.91
N PHE A 18 -8.51 -13.17 -7.32
CA PHE A 18 -8.88 -13.02 -5.90
C PHE A 18 -9.92 -11.92 -5.74
N ASP A 19 -10.79 -12.05 -4.73
CA ASP A 19 -11.80 -11.04 -4.42
C ASP A 19 -11.28 -9.91 -3.51
N LEU A 20 -10.20 -10.18 -2.75
CA LEU A 20 -9.69 -9.28 -1.72
C LEU A 20 -8.16 -9.28 -1.67
N VAL A 21 -7.60 -8.10 -1.37
CA VAL A 21 -6.16 -7.87 -1.25
C VAL A 21 -5.84 -7.34 0.15
N ALA A 22 -4.94 -7.99 0.87
CA ALA A 22 -4.42 -7.50 2.14
C ALA A 22 -3.20 -6.58 1.92
N VAL A 23 -3.23 -5.40 2.55
CA VAL A 23 -2.14 -4.42 2.54
C VAL A 23 -1.56 -4.31 3.94
N GLY A 24 -0.28 -4.66 4.13
CA GLY A 24 0.38 -4.64 5.45
C GLY A 24 1.36 -3.49 5.62
N ARG A 25 2.54 -3.61 5.02
CA ARG A 25 3.66 -2.66 5.17
C ARG A 25 3.30 -1.20 4.86
N ALA A 26 2.39 -0.96 3.92
CA ALA A 26 1.97 0.40 3.59
C ALA A 26 1.11 1.03 4.70
N LEU A 27 0.30 0.23 5.42
CA LEU A 27 -0.46 0.70 6.58
C LEU A 27 0.44 0.96 7.79
N LEU A 28 1.53 0.18 7.93
CA LEU A 28 2.53 0.41 8.98
C LEU A 28 3.31 1.70 8.74
N ALA A 29 3.62 2.02 7.48
CA ALA A 29 4.33 3.23 7.11
C ALA A 29 3.42 4.47 7.13
N ASP A 30 2.14 4.33 6.82
CA ASP A 30 1.19 5.45 6.73
C ASP A 30 -0.22 5.01 7.18
N PRO A 31 -0.65 5.38 8.41
CA PRO A 31 -1.99 5.07 8.90
C PRO A 31 -3.13 5.66 8.05
N HIS A 32 -2.86 6.75 7.30
CA HIS A 32 -3.84 7.43 6.45
C HIS A 32 -3.77 6.95 4.99
N TRP A 33 -3.01 5.89 4.71
CA TRP A 33 -2.79 5.36 3.36
C TRP A 33 -4.09 5.15 2.59
N VAL A 34 -5.11 4.53 3.21
CA VAL A 34 -6.39 4.26 2.55
C VAL A 34 -7.10 5.54 2.11
N ALA A 35 -7.12 6.57 2.98
CA ALA A 35 -7.72 7.84 2.66
C ALA A 35 -6.97 8.55 1.53
N LYS A 36 -5.63 8.58 1.59
CA LYS A 36 -4.78 9.18 0.55
C LYS A 36 -4.97 8.51 -0.81
N VAL A 37 -4.98 7.17 -0.86
CA VAL A 37 -5.21 6.41 -2.09
C VAL A 37 -6.60 6.70 -2.67
N ARG A 38 -7.64 6.69 -1.84
CA ARG A 38 -9.01 7.03 -2.26
C ARG A 38 -9.10 8.45 -2.81
N ASP A 39 -8.40 9.40 -2.19
CA ASP A 39 -8.43 10.81 -2.56
C ASP A 39 -7.43 11.15 -3.69
N GLY A 40 -6.73 10.15 -4.27
CA GLY A 40 -5.78 10.33 -5.36
C GLY A 40 -4.43 10.94 -4.98
N ARG A 41 -4.14 11.10 -3.69
CA ARG A 41 -2.92 11.70 -3.14
C ARG A 41 -1.76 10.70 -3.03
N ALA A 42 -1.48 10.01 -4.13
CA ALA A 42 -0.47 8.94 -4.16
C ALA A 42 0.97 9.45 -3.97
N ASP A 43 1.21 10.72 -4.29
CA ASP A 43 2.47 11.44 -4.12
C ASP A 43 2.78 11.77 -2.64
N GLU A 44 1.76 11.81 -1.78
CA GLU A 44 1.90 12.02 -0.34
C GLU A 44 2.09 10.71 0.46
N LEU A 45 2.16 9.57 -0.22
CA LEU A 45 2.32 8.27 0.43
C LEU A 45 3.75 8.09 0.95
N GLN A 46 3.86 7.61 2.19
CA GLN A 46 5.15 7.29 2.77
C GLN A 46 5.62 5.91 2.31
N ASN A 47 6.91 5.83 1.97
CA ASN A 47 7.55 4.56 1.68
C ASN A 47 7.82 3.80 2.97
N PHE A 48 7.59 2.50 2.94
CA PHE A 48 7.97 1.63 4.04
C PHE A 48 9.48 1.55 4.21
N GLU A 49 9.94 1.85 5.41
CA GLU A 49 11.30 1.67 5.88
C GLU A 49 11.37 0.61 6.98
N ARG A 50 12.53 -0.03 7.15
CA ARG A 50 12.69 -1.09 8.16
C ARG A 50 12.44 -0.58 9.59
N SER A 51 12.67 0.71 9.83
CA SER A 51 12.39 1.39 11.10
C SER A 51 10.91 1.32 11.49
N ASP A 52 10.00 1.26 10.52
CA ASP A 52 8.55 1.30 10.75
C ASP A 52 8.03 0.02 11.41
N LEU A 53 8.84 -1.05 11.42
CA LEU A 53 8.56 -2.26 12.19
C LEU A 53 8.79 -2.09 13.70
N MET A 54 9.54 -1.06 14.09
CA MET A 54 9.99 -0.85 15.47
C MET A 54 9.12 0.16 16.22
N THR A 55 8.28 0.92 15.52
CA THR A 55 7.46 1.97 16.11
C THR A 55 6.15 2.08 15.35
N LEU A 56 5.02 2.01 16.06
CA LEU A 56 3.71 2.34 15.53
C LEU A 56 3.43 3.79 15.93
N SER A 57 3.38 4.70 14.95
CA SER A 57 3.10 6.13 15.18
C SER A 57 1.75 6.53 14.60
#